data_AF-A0A5C6S7U2-F1
#
_entry.id   AF-A0A5C6S7U2-F1
#
_cell.length_a   1.000
_cell.length_b   1.000
_cell.length_c   1.000
_cell.angle_alpha   90.00
_cell.angle_beta   90.00
_cell.angle_gamma   90.00
#
_symmetry.space_group_name_H-M   'P 1'
#
loop_
_entity.id
_entity.type
_entity.pdbx_description
1 polymer ?
#
loop_
_entity_poly.entity_id
_entity_poly.type
_entity_poly.pdbx_seq_one_letter_code
_entity_poly.pdbx_strand_id
1 'polypeptide(L)'
;MMPTRLSYLAPLLSTILFFHSCAPEPRQEENTSAEDVRLRCEQQSSAGPDAPDYAVYMLLGSQKTKLANFQACDSIPEIEYGQYDIPQSAIAAAGGWYAGAGDYLYVMEEDGAAVFYQGWADEAQEDEGFHYTQIAILENGRLKMSAGLTRDEVVGTYALSREVGSHLVFVGMRGDTLIGEHFQLDGILPPVNQLNLLMTGLTPVDSAALQLSEPSMQFASPMGNGRFERGPQQVRMLLHLHGQPLYLEKIGSEAYSPPAG
;
A
#
# COMPACT_ATOMS: atom_id res chain seq x y z
N MET A 1 29.21 71.42 -57.08
CA MET A 1 28.76 70.67 -58.28
C MET A 1 29.03 69.19 -58.04
N MET A 2 27.96 68.39 -57.99
CA MET A 2 27.95 66.91 -58.09
C MET A 2 28.47 66.45 -59.48
N PRO A 3 28.92 65.19 -59.70
CA PRO A 3 28.16 63.95 -59.45
C PRO A 3 28.96 62.77 -58.83
N THR A 4 28.39 61.92 -57.97
CA THR A 4 27.40 60.82 -58.15
C THR A 4 27.99 59.50 -58.69
N ARG A 5 27.91 58.43 -57.87
CA ARG A 5 27.53 57.01 -58.18
C ARG A 5 27.76 56.17 -56.91
N LEU A 6 26.76 55.87 -56.09
CA LEU A 6 25.75 54.80 -56.19
C LEU A 6 26.33 53.40 -56.44
N SER A 7 26.31 52.55 -55.42
CA SER A 7 26.32 51.09 -55.53
C SER A 7 25.48 50.48 -54.40
N TYR A 8 24.47 49.72 -54.83
CA TYR A 8 23.50 48.95 -54.07
C TYR A 8 24.19 47.74 -53.39
N LEU A 9 23.94 47.39 -52.12
CA LEU A 9 22.76 46.79 -51.47
C LEU A 9 22.87 45.26 -51.38
N ALA A 10 23.08 44.73 -50.17
CA ALA A 10 22.53 43.46 -49.66
C ALA A 10 22.94 43.25 -48.18
N PRO A 11 22.05 43.43 -47.20
CA PRO A 11 22.25 42.84 -45.88
C PRO A 11 21.64 41.43 -45.84
N LEU A 12 22.46 40.46 -45.43
CA LEU A 12 22.00 39.12 -45.04
C LEU A 12 21.04 39.23 -43.86
N LEU A 13 19.79 38.82 -44.06
CA LEU A 13 18.79 38.67 -43.00
C LEU A 13 19.11 37.38 -42.22
N SER A 14 19.75 37.51 -41.06
CA SER A 14 20.00 36.41 -40.13
C SER A 14 18.73 36.13 -39.32
N THR A 15 18.02 35.07 -39.66
CA THR A 15 16.83 34.61 -38.94
C THR A 15 17.28 33.81 -37.71
N ILE A 16 17.31 34.46 -36.54
CA ILE A 16 17.49 33.78 -35.24
C ILE A 16 16.17 33.08 -34.89
N LEU A 17 16.14 31.76 -35.09
CA LEU A 17 15.10 30.87 -34.57
C LEU A 17 15.27 30.77 -33.04
N PHE A 18 14.46 31.51 -32.28
CA PHE A 18 14.27 31.25 -30.86
C PHE A 18 13.46 29.96 -30.68
N PHE A 19 14.16 28.83 -30.56
CA PHE A 19 13.58 27.63 -29.97
C PHE A 19 13.26 27.95 -28.50
N HIS A 20 11.99 28.23 -28.20
CA HIS A 20 11.45 28.15 -26.85
C HIS A 20 11.48 26.67 -26.44
N SER A 21 12.64 26.23 -25.96
CA SER A 21 12.75 24.99 -25.19
C SER A 21 11.90 25.18 -23.94
N CYS A 22 10.70 24.61 -23.96
CA CYS A 22 9.87 24.42 -22.78
C CYS A 22 10.61 23.40 -21.90
N ALA A 23 11.55 23.89 -21.08
CA ALA A 23 12.12 23.08 -20.02
C ALA A 23 10.99 22.81 -19.02
N PRO A 24 10.71 21.55 -18.65
CA PRO A 24 9.80 21.28 -17.56
C PRO A 24 10.36 21.97 -16.31
N GLU A 25 9.53 22.84 -15.73
CA GLU A 25 9.82 23.54 -14.49
C GLU A 25 10.25 22.49 -13.44
N PRO A 26 11.37 22.67 -12.74
CA PRO A 26 11.80 21.71 -11.73
C PRO A 26 10.71 21.63 -10.68
N ARG A 27 10.05 20.47 -10.59
CA ARG A 27 9.04 20.15 -9.59
C ARG A 27 9.72 20.32 -8.23
N GLN A 28 9.39 21.40 -7.51
CA GLN A 28 9.86 21.62 -6.16
C GLN A 28 9.51 20.37 -5.34
N GLU A 29 10.54 19.68 -4.85
CA GLU A 29 10.37 18.68 -3.81
C GLU A 29 9.85 19.44 -2.59
N GLU A 30 8.56 19.28 -2.31
CA GLU A 30 7.90 19.87 -1.15
C GLU A 30 8.59 19.28 0.09
N ASN A 31 9.40 20.11 0.75
CA ASN A 31 10.19 19.74 1.92
C ASN A 31 9.24 19.44 3.08
N THR A 32 8.75 18.20 3.12
CA THR A 32 7.73 17.75 4.07
C THR A 32 8.44 17.32 5.35
N SER A 33 8.24 18.09 6.43
CA SER A 33 8.88 17.85 7.72
C SER A 33 8.24 16.65 8.42
N ALA A 34 9.00 15.94 9.26
CA ALA A 34 8.48 14.89 10.13
C ALA A 34 7.36 15.41 11.04
N GLU A 35 7.44 16.69 11.46
CA GLU A 35 6.43 17.36 12.30
C GLU A 35 5.07 17.56 11.61
N ASP A 36 5.00 17.49 10.27
CA ASP A 36 3.75 17.62 9.53
C ASP A 36 2.92 16.32 9.49
N VAL A 37 3.48 15.22 10.00
CA VAL A 37 2.83 13.91 10.05
C VAL A 37 1.63 13.96 11.00
N ARG A 38 0.48 13.50 10.51
CA ARG A 38 -0.72 13.26 11.34
C ARG A 38 -1.20 11.84 11.22
N LEU A 39 -1.88 11.37 12.25
CA LEU A 39 -2.57 10.09 12.25
C LEU A 39 -4.08 10.31 12.16
N ARG A 40 -4.76 9.48 11.38
CA ARG A 40 -6.21 9.50 11.25
C ARG A 40 -6.80 8.10 11.31
N CYS A 41 -7.68 7.87 12.27
CA CYS A 41 -8.57 6.73 12.31
C CYS A 41 -9.72 6.95 11.32
N GLU A 42 -10.04 5.95 10.51
CA GLU A 42 -11.24 5.95 9.68
C GLU A 42 -11.98 4.64 9.85
N GLN A 43 -13.27 4.74 10.11
CA GLN A 43 -14.14 3.59 10.19
C GLN A 43 -14.23 2.91 8.82
N GLN A 44 -14.13 1.59 8.82
CA GLN A 44 -14.28 0.74 7.64
C GLN A 44 -15.67 0.09 7.67
N SER A 45 -16.17 -0.33 6.51
CA SER A 45 -17.35 -1.18 6.43
C SER A 45 -17.00 -2.52 7.09
N SER A 46 -17.57 -2.81 8.27
CA SER A 46 -17.26 -4.04 9.02
C SER A 46 -17.59 -5.28 8.19
N ALA A 47 -16.62 -6.16 7.97
CA ALA A 47 -16.81 -7.43 7.24
C ALA A 47 -17.37 -8.58 8.11
N GLY A 48 -17.62 -8.31 9.40
CA GLY A 48 -18.07 -9.29 10.39
C GLY A 48 -17.68 -8.86 11.81
N PRO A 49 -18.09 -9.61 12.84
CA PRO A 49 -17.85 -9.26 14.25
C PRO A 49 -16.38 -9.29 14.67
N ASP A 50 -15.53 -10.04 13.94
CA ASP A 50 -14.09 -10.15 14.25
C ASP A 50 -13.22 -9.29 13.32
N ALA A 51 -13.83 -8.58 12.36
CA ALA A 51 -13.11 -7.73 11.42
C ALA A 51 -12.80 -6.38 12.08
N PRO A 52 -11.59 -5.81 11.87
CA PRO A 52 -11.25 -4.50 12.42
C PRO A 52 -12.19 -3.42 11.87
N ASP A 53 -12.78 -2.65 12.78
CA ASP A 53 -13.71 -1.58 12.44
C ASP A 53 -13.00 -0.32 11.94
N TYR A 54 -11.69 -0.18 12.17
CA TYR A 54 -10.95 1.03 11.82
C TYR A 54 -9.66 0.73 11.05
N ALA A 55 -9.35 1.61 10.09
CA ALA A 55 -8.03 1.72 9.49
C ALA A 55 -7.34 2.98 9.99
N VAL A 56 -6.06 2.86 10.34
CA VAL A 56 -5.22 3.99 10.75
C VAL A 56 -4.36 4.44 9.59
N TYR A 57 -4.41 5.73 9.27
CA TYR A 57 -3.66 6.33 8.17
C TYR A 57 -2.67 7.37 8.66
N MET A 58 -1.48 7.37 8.06
CA MET A 58 -0.57 8.51 8.03
C MET A 58 -1.07 9.54 7.02
N LEU A 59 -1.13 10.80 7.42
CA LEU A 59 -1.36 11.94 6.55
C LEU A 59 -0.07 12.78 6.48
N LEU A 60 0.39 13.07 5.27
CA LEU A 60 1.53 13.95 5.01
C LEU A 60 1.24 14.79 3.75
N GLY A 61 0.95 16.07 3.95
CA GLY A 61 0.46 16.95 2.87
C GLY A 61 -0.81 16.38 2.24
N SER A 62 -0.76 16.05 0.94
CA SER A 62 -1.86 15.42 0.21
C SER A 62 -1.83 13.89 0.23
N GLN A 63 -0.76 13.28 0.75
CA GLN A 63 -0.61 11.83 0.78
C GLN A 63 -1.32 11.23 1.99
N LYS A 64 -2.00 10.11 1.75
CA LYS A 64 -2.67 9.30 2.77
C LYS A 64 -2.24 7.86 2.61
N THR A 65 -1.55 7.31 3.61
CA THR A 65 -1.01 5.95 3.58
C THR A 65 -1.52 5.15 4.75
N LYS A 66 -2.07 3.96 4.51
CA LYS A 66 -2.55 3.08 5.57
C LYS A 66 -1.38 2.48 6.33
N LEU A 67 -1.43 2.53 7.66
CA LEU A 67 -0.42 1.96 8.55
C LEU A 67 -0.89 0.69 9.24
N ALA A 68 -2.13 0.68 9.75
CA ALA A 68 -2.65 -0.40 10.59
C ALA A 68 -4.18 -0.55 10.48
N ASN A 69 -4.69 -1.62 11.09
CA ASN A 69 -6.11 -1.90 11.31
C ASN A 69 -6.36 -2.13 12.79
N PHE A 70 -7.32 -1.45 13.39
CA PHE A 70 -7.67 -1.54 14.81
C PHE A 70 -9.15 -1.86 15.01
N GLN A 71 -9.48 -2.49 16.15
CA GLN A 71 -10.87 -2.71 16.54
C GLN A 71 -11.54 -1.44 17.06
N ALA A 72 -10.82 -0.62 17.80
CA ALA A 72 -11.25 0.71 18.22
C ALA A 72 -10.13 1.71 17.93
N CYS A 73 -10.49 2.90 17.47
CA CYS A 73 -9.49 3.91 17.14
C CYS A 73 -10.07 5.32 17.24
N ASP A 74 -9.43 6.14 18.07
CA ASP A 74 -9.57 7.60 18.04
C ASP A 74 -8.19 8.26 18.15
N SER A 75 -8.14 9.58 17.92
CA SER A 75 -6.95 10.39 18.21
C SER A 75 -6.71 10.41 19.71
N ILE A 76 -5.49 10.14 20.13
CA ILE A 76 -5.09 10.28 21.54
C ILE A 76 -4.53 11.69 21.73
N PRO A 77 -5.06 12.50 22.66
CA PRO A 77 -4.48 13.80 22.96
C PRO A 77 -3.17 13.65 23.74
N GLU A 78 -2.22 14.57 23.55
CA GLU A 78 -0.88 14.55 24.17
C GLU A 78 -0.93 14.39 25.71
N ILE A 79 -1.91 15.03 26.36
CA ILE A 79 -2.12 14.94 27.80
C ILE A 79 -2.41 13.51 28.30
N GLU A 80 -2.86 12.61 27.41
CA GLU A 80 -3.16 11.21 27.71
C GLU A 80 -2.04 10.25 27.32
N TYR A 81 -0.97 10.69 26.66
CA TYR A 81 0.10 9.80 26.17
C TYR A 81 0.69 8.90 27.26
N GLY A 82 0.96 9.48 28.43
CA GLY A 82 1.49 8.72 29.57
C GLY A 82 0.57 7.63 30.12
N GLN A 83 -0.73 7.63 29.78
CA GLN A 83 -1.66 6.55 30.19
C GLN A 83 -1.45 5.27 29.38
N TYR A 84 -0.81 5.39 28.22
CA TYR A 84 -0.61 4.31 27.27
C TYR A 84 0.89 4.01 27.08
N ASP A 85 1.76 4.46 28.00
CA ASP A 85 3.23 4.41 27.84
C ASP A 85 3.76 5.03 26.54
N ILE A 86 3.00 5.97 25.95
CA ILE A 86 3.42 6.73 24.78
C ILE A 86 4.34 7.87 25.24
N PRO A 87 5.52 8.05 24.60
CA PRO A 87 6.41 9.16 24.94
C PRO A 87 5.73 10.52 24.73
N GLN A 88 5.94 11.45 25.67
CA GLN A 88 5.42 12.82 25.58
C GLN A 88 5.99 13.60 24.38
N SER A 89 7.11 13.17 23.82
CA SER A 89 7.71 13.74 22.61
C SER A 89 7.11 13.21 21.31
N ALA A 90 6.09 12.34 21.36
CA ALA A 90 5.44 11.85 20.15
C ALA A 90 4.73 12.99 19.39
N ILE A 91 4.85 12.97 18.07
CA ILE A 91 4.26 13.97 17.17
C ILE A 91 2.73 13.81 17.13
N ALA A 92 2.27 12.56 17.12
CA ALA A 92 0.86 12.20 17.10
C ALA A 92 0.68 10.76 17.61
N ALA A 93 -0.51 10.47 18.15
CA ALA A 93 -0.91 9.13 18.52
C ALA A 93 -2.39 8.87 18.25
N ALA A 94 -2.72 7.61 18.02
CA ALA A 94 -4.07 7.11 17.81
C ALA A 94 -4.20 5.69 18.36
N GLY A 95 -5.38 5.31 18.82
CA GLY A 95 -5.60 3.98 19.36
C GLY A 95 -6.96 3.85 20.03
N GLY A 96 -7.20 2.69 20.61
CA GLY A 96 -8.44 2.42 21.30
C GLY A 96 -8.45 1.06 21.99
N TRP A 97 -9.36 0.94 22.95
CA TRP A 97 -9.60 -0.28 23.71
C TRP A 97 -10.93 -0.91 23.30
N TYR A 98 -10.91 -2.21 23.04
CA TYR A 98 -12.10 -2.98 22.68
C TYR A 98 -12.01 -4.40 23.23
N ALA A 99 -13.09 -4.84 23.90
CA ALA A 99 -13.28 -6.21 24.35
C ALA A 99 -12.10 -6.83 25.15
N GLY A 100 -11.40 -6.02 25.95
CA GLY A 100 -10.30 -6.49 26.81
C GLY A 100 -8.92 -6.45 26.15
N ALA A 101 -8.82 -5.91 24.92
CA ALA A 101 -7.54 -5.63 24.28
C ALA A 101 -7.52 -4.21 23.72
N GLY A 102 -6.34 -3.63 23.59
CA GLY A 102 -6.14 -2.31 23.00
C GLY A 102 -5.04 -2.31 21.97
N ASP A 103 -5.25 -1.54 20.91
CA ASP A 103 -4.29 -1.28 19.86
C ASP A 103 -3.93 0.21 19.83
N TYR A 104 -2.64 0.50 19.72
CA TYR A 104 -2.12 1.86 19.81
C TYR A 104 -1.06 2.10 18.74
N LEU A 105 -0.98 3.33 18.23
CA LEU A 105 0.02 3.75 17.27
C LEU A 105 0.47 5.17 17.61
N TYR A 106 1.78 5.40 17.64
CA TYR A 106 2.35 6.74 17.74
C TYR A 106 3.48 6.94 16.74
N VAL A 107 3.82 8.20 16.49
CA VAL A 107 4.95 8.59 15.66
C VAL A 107 5.91 9.48 16.45
N MET A 108 7.21 9.25 16.32
CA MET A 108 8.26 10.11 16.86
C MET A 108 9.20 10.58 15.77
N GLU A 109 9.85 11.71 16.01
CA GLU A 109 11.03 12.10 15.24
C GLU A 109 12.28 11.46 15.84
N GLU A 110 13.01 10.69 15.05
CA GLU A 110 14.28 10.09 15.42
C GLU A 110 15.26 10.26 14.25
N ASP A 111 16.44 10.85 14.53
CA ASP A 111 17.49 11.09 13.54
C ASP A 111 17.01 11.79 12.24
N GLY A 112 16.01 12.68 12.35
CA GLY A 112 15.42 13.41 11.23
C GLY A 112 14.44 12.60 10.37
N ALA A 113 14.04 11.41 10.83
CA ALA A 113 13.00 10.59 10.22
C ALA A 113 11.79 10.48 11.17
N ALA A 114 10.59 10.32 10.59
CA ALA A 114 9.40 9.99 11.38
C ALA A 114 9.30 8.46 11.53
N VAL A 115 9.39 7.97 12.76
CA VAL A 115 9.37 6.54 13.10
C VAL A 115 8.03 6.21 13.74
N PHE A 116 7.35 5.21 13.19
CA PHE A 116 6.02 4.79 13.62
C PHE A 116 6.12 3.53 14.47
N TYR A 117 5.51 3.57 15.64
CA TYR A 117 5.43 2.48 16.58
C TYR A 117 3.99 2.04 16.73
N GLN A 118 3.75 0.74 16.66
CA GLN A 118 2.47 0.14 17.00
C GLN A 118 2.65 -0.67 18.26
N GLY A 119 1.70 -0.59 19.17
CA GLY A 119 1.68 -1.42 20.35
C GLY A 119 0.31 -1.94 20.69
N TRP A 120 0.31 -2.86 21.65
CA TRP A 120 -0.88 -3.54 22.13
C TRP A 120 -0.83 -3.70 23.64
N ALA A 121 -2.00 -3.91 24.23
CA ALA A 121 -2.18 -4.38 25.61
C ALA A 121 -3.43 -5.26 25.67
N ASP A 122 -3.44 -6.28 26.52
CA ASP A 122 -4.52 -7.27 26.65
C ASP A 122 -4.73 -7.63 28.14
N GLU A 123 -5.97 -7.71 28.62
CA GLU A 123 -6.28 -8.07 30.02
C GLU A 123 -5.80 -9.47 30.39
N ALA A 124 -5.66 -10.37 29.41
CA ALA A 124 -5.21 -11.74 29.60
C ALA A 124 -3.67 -11.87 29.56
N GLN A 125 -2.93 -10.79 29.32
CA GLN A 125 -1.47 -10.85 29.25
C GLN A 125 -0.85 -11.08 30.65
N GLU A 126 0.28 -11.79 30.71
CA GLU A 126 0.93 -12.14 31.97
C GLU A 126 1.85 -11.03 32.51
N ASP A 127 2.29 -10.13 31.64
CA ASP A 127 3.20 -9.03 31.93
C ASP A 127 2.48 -7.67 31.98
N GLU A 128 2.96 -6.73 32.78
CA GLU A 128 2.31 -5.42 32.90
C GLU A 128 2.75 -4.45 31.79
N GLY A 129 1.84 -3.59 31.32
CA GLY A 129 2.15 -2.44 30.46
C GLY A 129 1.83 -2.63 28.98
N PHE A 130 2.26 -1.65 28.18
CA PHE A 130 2.04 -1.62 26.73
C PHE A 130 3.28 -2.08 25.96
N HIS A 131 3.05 -2.82 24.87
CA HIS A 131 4.12 -3.47 24.11
C HIS A 131 4.28 -2.83 22.74
N TYR A 132 5.26 -1.94 22.58
CA TYR A 132 5.49 -1.22 21.33
C TYR A 132 6.59 -1.84 20.45
N THR A 133 6.35 -1.87 19.14
CA THR A 133 7.33 -2.21 18.12
C THR A 133 7.31 -1.20 16.99
N GLN A 134 8.48 -0.93 16.40
CA GLN A 134 8.57 -0.13 15.20
C GLN A 134 7.88 -0.85 14.03
N ILE A 135 6.98 -0.15 13.33
CA ILE A 135 6.25 -0.69 12.18
C ILE A 135 6.53 0.07 10.89
N ALA A 136 7.06 1.28 10.93
CA ALA A 136 7.45 2.03 9.73
C ALA A 136 8.47 3.14 10.03
N ILE A 137 9.19 3.55 8.99
CA ILE A 137 10.03 4.75 8.98
C ILE A 137 9.68 5.58 7.75
N LEU A 138 9.35 6.86 7.92
CA LEU A 138 9.24 7.84 6.86
C LEU A 138 10.52 8.67 6.82
N GLU A 139 11.29 8.51 5.74
CA GLU A 139 12.57 9.17 5.54
C GLU A 139 12.62 9.73 4.12
N ASN A 140 12.95 11.01 3.96
CA ASN A 140 12.98 11.70 2.66
C ASN A 140 11.67 11.53 1.85
N GLY A 141 10.53 11.67 2.53
CA GLY A 141 9.19 11.52 1.93
C GLY A 141 8.84 10.08 1.49
N ARG A 142 9.64 9.08 1.84
CA ARG A 142 9.41 7.67 1.51
C ARG A 142 9.15 6.85 2.76
N LEU A 143 7.96 6.26 2.84
CA LEU A 143 7.59 5.34 3.91
C LEU A 143 8.15 3.93 3.63
N LYS A 144 8.83 3.37 4.63
CA LYS A 144 9.36 2.00 4.66
C LYS A 144 8.71 1.26 5.82
N MET A 145 7.84 0.29 5.54
CA MET A 145 7.24 -0.54 6.60
C MET A 145 8.28 -1.52 7.18
N SER A 146 8.37 -1.60 8.50
CA SER A 146 9.24 -2.49 9.28
C SER A 146 8.59 -3.84 9.58
N ALA A 147 7.25 -3.91 9.64
CA ALA A 147 6.54 -5.17 9.84
C ALA A 147 6.43 -5.99 8.54
N GLY A 148 6.63 -7.31 8.65
CA GLY A 148 6.32 -8.26 7.58
C GLY A 148 4.84 -8.23 7.19
N LEU A 149 4.48 -8.76 6.03
CA LEU A 149 3.06 -8.89 5.66
C LEU A 149 2.38 -9.91 6.59
N THR A 150 1.12 -9.66 6.90
CA THR A 150 0.24 -10.61 7.61
C THR A 150 -0.60 -11.45 6.63
N ARG A 151 -1.24 -12.54 7.12
CA ARG A 151 -2.19 -13.33 6.31
C ARG A 151 -3.32 -12.47 5.75
N ASP A 152 -3.91 -11.60 6.57
CA ASP A 152 -5.03 -10.76 6.17
C ASP A 152 -4.63 -9.74 5.10
N GLU A 153 -3.39 -9.24 5.16
CA GLU A 153 -2.87 -8.32 4.15
C GLU A 153 -2.65 -9.00 2.79
N VAL A 154 -2.44 -10.32 2.75
CA VAL A 154 -2.25 -11.04 1.48
C VAL A 154 -3.55 -11.57 0.88
N VAL A 155 -4.66 -11.61 1.63
CA VAL A 155 -5.99 -11.93 1.11
C VAL A 155 -6.46 -10.86 0.13
N GLY A 156 -6.93 -11.26 -1.05
CA GLY A 156 -7.49 -10.38 -2.07
C GLY A 156 -7.26 -10.87 -3.49
N THR A 157 -7.43 -9.97 -4.45
CA THR A 157 -7.34 -10.28 -5.89
C THR A 157 -6.04 -9.75 -6.47
N TYR A 158 -5.28 -10.62 -7.13
CA TYR A 158 -4.02 -10.29 -7.79
C TYR A 158 -4.15 -10.42 -9.30
N ALA A 159 -3.59 -9.48 -10.04
CA ALA A 159 -3.75 -9.43 -11.48
C ALA A 159 -2.46 -9.12 -12.22
N LEU A 160 -2.36 -9.69 -13.42
CA LEU A 160 -1.37 -9.34 -14.43
C LEU A 160 -2.12 -9.19 -15.76
N SER A 161 -2.35 -7.94 -16.15
CA SER A 161 -3.06 -7.61 -17.40
C SER A 161 -2.09 -7.56 -18.58
N ARG A 162 -2.41 -8.27 -19.66
CA ARG A 162 -1.61 -8.35 -20.89
C ARG A 162 -2.52 -8.36 -22.11
N GLU A 163 -1.99 -7.95 -23.27
CA GLU A 163 -2.73 -8.07 -24.54
C GLU A 163 -3.04 -9.52 -24.91
N VAL A 164 -2.21 -10.45 -24.46
CA VAL A 164 -2.39 -11.89 -24.65
C VAL A 164 -2.11 -12.60 -23.34
N GLY A 165 -3.09 -13.34 -22.83
CA GLY A 165 -2.97 -14.14 -21.61
C GLY A 165 -2.85 -13.30 -20.34
N SER A 166 -3.93 -12.65 -19.94
CA SER A 166 -4.03 -12.04 -18.61
C SER A 166 -4.21 -13.12 -17.55
N HIS A 167 -3.63 -12.88 -16.39
CA HIS A 167 -3.72 -13.78 -15.24
C HIS A 167 -4.40 -13.09 -14.08
N LEU A 168 -5.22 -13.85 -13.37
CA LEU A 168 -5.87 -13.40 -12.17
C LEU A 168 -5.79 -14.48 -11.10
N VAL A 169 -5.46 -14.11 -9.88
CA VAL A 169 -5.36 -15.02 -8.75
C VAL A 169 -6.16 -14.45 -7.59
N PHE A 170 -7.18 -15.17 -7.15
CA PHE A 170 -7.85 -14.86 -5.88
C PHE A 170 -7.15 -15.59 -4.77
N VAL A 171 -6.86 -14.86 -3.70
CA VAL A 171 -6.29 -15.37 -2.47
C VAL A 171 -7.30 -15.14 -1.37
N GLY A 172 -7.82 -16.21 -0.78
CA GLY A 172 -8.83 -16.16 0.27
C GLY A 172 -8.50 -17.07 1.45
N MET A 173 -9.23 -16.92 2.55
CA MET A 173 -9.12 -17.82 3.71
C MET A 173 -10.25 -18.86 3.67
N ARG A 174 -9.90 -20.12 3.94
CA ARG A 174 -10.86 -21.18 4.26
C ARG A 174 -10.46 -21.78 5.60
N GLY A 175 -11.11 -21.32 6.68
CA GLY A 175 -10.62 -21.55 8.03
C GLY A 175 -9.29 -20.82 8.24
N ASP A 176 -8.25 -21.55 8.67
CA ASP A 176 -6.88 -21.06 8.85
C ASP A 176 -6.00 -21.19 7.60
N THR A 177 -6.55 -21.77 6.53
CA THR A 177 -5.79 -22.12 5.32
C THR A 177 -5.99 -21.07 4.24
N LEU A 178 -4.89 -20.53 3.73
CA LEU A 178 -4.88 -19.64 2.57
C LEU A 178 -5.13 -20.48 1.30
N ILE A 179 -6.12 -20.11 0.50
CA ILE A 179 -6.48 -20.77 -0.76
C ILE A 179 -6.22 -19.80 -1.92
N GLY A 180 -5.59 -20.30 -2.97
CA GLY A 180 -5.40 -19.59 -4.23
C GLY A 180 -6.25 -20.19 -5.34
N GLU A 181 -6.94 -19.35 -6.11
CA GLU A 181 -7.68 -19.74 -7.32
C GLU A 181 -7.16 -18.94 -8.50
N HIS A 182 -6.57 -19.63 -9.48
CA HIS A 182 -5.98 -19.03 -10.68
C HIS A 182 -6.94 -19.09 -11.86
N PHE A 183 -7.07 -17.95 -12.54
CA PHE A 183 -7.85 -17.78 -13.75
C PHE A 183 -6.97 -17.23 -14.87
N GLN A 184 -7.22 -17.69 -16.08
CA GLN A 184 -6.58 -17.18 -17.29
C GLN A 184 -7.64 -16.57 -18.20
N LEU A 185 -7.35 -15.38 -18.70
CA LEU A 185 -8.24 -14.62 -19.56
C LEU A 185 -7.53 -14.21 -20.83
N ASP A 186 -8.25 -14.24 -21.94
CA ASP A 186 -7.77 -13.68 -23.20
C ASP A 186 -7.92 -12.15 -23.19
N GLY A 187 -6.89 -11.46 -23.68
CA GLY A 187 -6.90 -10.01 -23.77
C GLY A 187 -6.65 -9.29 -22.45
N ILE A 188 -6.77 -7.97 -22.50
CA ILE A 188 -6.55 -7.04 -21.38
C ILE A 188 -7.70 -7.20 -20.37
N LEU A 189 -7.35 -7.20 -19.08
CA LEU A 189 -8.36 -7.25 -18.01
C LEU A 189 -9.29 -6.04 -18.07
N PRO A 190 -10.61 -6.25 -17.90
CA PRO A 190 -11.54 -5.14 -17.79
C PRO A 190 -11.30 -4.36 -16.48
N PRO A 191 -11.87 -3.15 -16.36
CA PRO A 191 -11.86 -2.41 -15.11
C PRO A 191 -12.39 -3.24 -13.92
N VAL A 192 -11.82 -3.04 -12.73
CA VAL A 192 -12.09 -3.86 -11.53
C VAL A 192 -13.58 -3.97 -11.20
N ASN A 193 -14.35 -2.89 -11.39
CA ASN A 193 -15.80 -2.88 -11.13
C ASN A 193 -16.63 -3.76 -12.07
N GLN A 194 -16.07 -4.19 -13.21
CA GLN A 194 -16.68 -5.14 -14.15
C GLN A 194 -16.15 -6.56 -13.96
N LEU A 195 -15.06 -6.71 -13.21
CA LEU A 195 -14.38 -7.98 -13.03
C LEU A 195 -15.30 -9.01 -12.36
N ASN A 196 -16.04 -8.61 -11.32
CA ASN A 196 -16.99 -9.46 -10.62
C ASN A 196 -18.04 -10.08 -11.55
N LEU A 197 -18.58 -9.32 -12.51
CA LEU A 197 -19.54 -9.83 -13.49
C LEU A 197 -18.91 -10.89 -14.38
N LEU A 198 -17.70 -10.63 -14.85
CA LEU A 198 -16.96 -11.54 -15.71
C LEU A 198 -16.62 -12.85 -14.99
N MET A 199 -16.36 -12.80 -13.69
CA MET A 199 -16.05 -13.98 -12.88
C MET A 199 -17.23 -14.91 -12.65
N THR A 200 -18.48 -14.43 -12.70
CA THR A 200 -19.66 -15.26 -12.35
C THR A 200 -19.89 -16.47 -13.27
N GLY A 201 -19.23 -16.51 -14.43
CA GLY A 201 -19.29 -17.63 -15.38
C GLY A 201 -17.96 -18.36 -15.61
N LEU A 202 -16.89 -18.02 -14.87
CA LEU A 202 -15.58 -18.64 -15.05
C LEU A 202 -15.31 -19.68 -13.98
N THR A 203 -14.65 -20.76 -14.40
CA THR A 203 -14.08 -21.75 -13.51
C THR A 203 -12.58 -21.51 -13.38
N PRO A 204 -12.00 -21.65 -12.17
CA PRO A 204 -10.56 -21.55 -12.02
C PRO A 204 -9.87 -22.62 -12.86
N VAL A 205 -8.74 -22.26 -13.47
CA VAL A 205 -7.84 -23.20 -14.15
C VAL A 205 -7.22 -24.12 -13.11
N ASP A 206 -6.77 -23.54 -12.00
CA ASP A 206 -6.22 -24.24 -10.85
C ASP A 206 -6.77 -23.67 -9.54
N SER A 207 -6.95 -24.52 -8.53
CA SER A 207 -7.32 -24.13 -7.16
C SER A 207 -6.55 -24.98 -6.17
N ALA A 208 -5.82 -24.35 -5.24
CA ALA A 208 -5.05 -25.08 -4.25
C ALA A 208 -4.75 -24.27 -2.98
N ALA A 209 -4.39 -24.98 -1.92
CA ALA A 209 -3.84 -24.36 -0.72
C ALA A 209 -2.49 -23.70 -1.01
N LEU A 210 -2.26 -22.55 -0.36
CA LEU A 210 -1.01 -21.81 -0.35
C LEU A 210 -0.37 -22.00 1.04
N GLN A 211 0.58 -22.93 1.14
CA GLN A 211 1.26 -23.24 2.39
C GLN A 211 2.27 -22.14 2.71
N LEU A 212 1.83 -21.15 3.48
CA LEU A 212 2.59 -19.94 3.79
C LEU A 212 3.64 -20.21 4.89
N SER A 213 4.86 -19.73 4.66
CA SER A 213 5.98 -19.73 5.61
C SER A 213 6.24 -18.33 6.14
N GLU A 214 5.76 -18.06 7.35
CA GLU A 214 5.98 -16.79 8.06
C GLU A 214 7.36 -16.79 8.75
N PRO A 215 8.08 -15.65 8.82
CA PRO A 215 7.70 -14.31 8.35
C PRO A 215 8.09 -14.02 6.89
N SER A 216 8.68 -14.99 6.19
CA SER A 216 9.23 -14.78 4.83
C SER A 216 8.18 -14.54 3.76
N MET A 217 6.92 -14.88 4.06
CA MET A 217 5.77 -14.81 3.16
C MET A 217 5.96 -15.57 1.85
N GLN A 218 6.86 -16.55 1.85
CA GLN A 218 6.98 -17.54 0.80
C GLN A 218 5.86 -18.56 0.96
N PHE A 219 5.35 -19.08 -0.15
CA PHE A 219 4.38 -20.16 -0.13
C PHE A 219 4.77 -21.29 -1.08
N ALA A 220 4.42 -22.50 -0.68
CA ALA A 220 4.41 -23.67 -1.55
C ALA A 220 2.97 -24.02 -1.93
N SER A 221 2.75 -24.40 -3.19
CA SER A 221 1.43 -24.78 -3.68
C SER A 221 1.54 -25.73 -4.88
N PRO A 222 0.57 -26.65 -5.07
CA PRO A 222 0.43 -27.40 -6.32
C PRO A 222 0.38 -26.51 -7.58
N MET A 223 -0.13 -25.27 -7.48
CA MET A 223 -0.14 -24.32 -8.60
C MET A 223 1.27 -23.77 -8.92
N GLY A 224 2.18 -23.83 -7.95
CA GLY A 224 3.51 -23.23 -8.06
C GLY A 224 3.95 -22.60 -6.74
N ASN A 225 5.26 -22.45 -6.59
CA ASN A 225 5.85 -21.78 -5.45
C ASN A 225 5.91 -20.28 -5.69
N GLY A 226 5.87 -19.50 -4.61
CA GLY A 226 5.90 -18.06 -4.74
C GLY A 226 6.14 -17.34 -3.44
N ARG A 227 5.90 -16.03 -3.46
CA ARG A 227 5.93 -15.19 -2.26
C ARG A 227 5.02 -13.99 -2.41
N PHE A 228 4.58 -13.46 -1.28
CA PHE A 228 4.01 -12.13 -1.19
C PHE A 228 5.07 -11.14 -0.77
N GLU A 229 5.05 -9.95 -1.37
CA GLU A 229 5.98 -8.88 -1.03
C GLU A 229 5.25 -7.54 -1.02
N ARG A 230 5.66 -6.65 -0.12
CA ARG A 230 5.12 -5.30 -0.08
C ARG A 230 5.77 -4.49 -1.22
N GLY A 231 4.97 -4.10 -2.20
CA GLY A 231 5.38 -3.15 -3.23
C GLY A 231 5.23 -1.70 -2.75
N PRO A 232 5.67 -0.71 -3.55
CA PRO A 232 5.62 0.70 -3.19
C PRO A 232 4.21 1.27 -2.93
N GLN A 233 3.19 0.68 -3.56
CA GLN A 233 1.80 1.14 -3.46
C GLN A 233 0.84 0.05 -2.95
N GLN A 234 1.19 -1.22 -3.13
CA GLN A 234 0.33 -2.36 -2.82
C GLN A 234 1.12 -3.65 -2.66
N VAL A 235 0.49 -4.67 -2.09
CA VAL A 235 1.05 -6.02 -2.02
C VAL A 235 1.17 -6.60 -3.43
N ARG A 236 2.24 -7.36 -3.66
CA ARG A 236 2.50 -8.08 -4.90
C ARG A 236 2.66 -9.55 -4.62
N MET A 237 2.31 -10.37 -5.61
CA MET A 237 2.51 -11.81 -5.59
C MET A 237 3.48 -12.17 -6.71
N LEU A 238 4.59 -12.83 -6.35
CA LEU A 238 5.39 -13.58 -7.30
C LEU A 238 4.92 -15.04 -7.27
N LEU A 239 4.44 -15.56 -8.39
CA LEU A 239 4.00 -16.94 -8.54
C LEU A 239 4.76 -17.62 -9.68
N HIS A 240 5.39 -18.77 -9.42
CA HIS A 240 5.99 -19.60 -10.47
C HIS A 240 4.97 -20.60 -11.00
N LEU A 241 4.00 -20.11 -11.76
CA LEU A 241 2.93 -20.92 -12.35
C LEU A 241 3.51 -21.79 -13.47
N HIS A 242 3.44 -23.11 -13.32
CA HIS A 242 4.05 -24.08 -14.25
C HIS A 242 5.52 -23.78 -14.60
N GLY A 243 6.28 -23.27 -13.62
CA GLY A 243 7.69 -22.91 -13.78
C GLY A 243 7.96 -21.56 -14.46
N GLN A 244 6.92 -20.80 -14.82
CA GLN A 244 7.06 -19.44 -15.34
C GLN A 244 6.77 -18.40 -14.25
N PRO A 245 7.64 -17.41 -14.04
CA PRO A 245 7.41 -16.37 -13.03
C PRO A 245 6.35 -15.37 -13.52
N LEU A 246 5.31 -15.20 -12.71
CA LEU A 246 4.28 -14.19 -12.85
C LEU A 246 4.38 -13.20 -11.69
N TYR A 247 4.49 -11.91 -12.02
CA TYR A 247 4.46 -10.82 -11.05
C TYR A 247 3.07 -10.19 -11.13
N LEU A 248 2.24 -10.46 -10.13
CA LEU A 248 0.87 -9.99 -10.07
C LEU A 248 0.75 -8.89 -9.01
N GLU A 249 -0.02 -7.85 -9.31
CA GLU A 249 -0.30 -6.78 -8.38
C GLU A 249 -1.68 -6.94 -7.75
N LYS A 250 -1.80 -6.66 -6.44
CA LYS A 250 -3.08 -6.71 -5.75
C LYS A 250 -3.99 -5.58 -6.24
N ILE A 251 -5.13 -5.89 -6.85
CA ILE A 251 -6.09 -4.93 -7.41
C ILE A 251 -7.38 -4.78 -6.60
N GLY A 252 -7.57 -5.60 -5.57
CA GLY A 252 -8.73 -5.55 -4.67
C GLY A 252 -8.47 -6.26 -3.36
N SER A 253 -9.02 -5.74 -2.26
CA SER A 253 -8.90 -6.29 -0.91
C SER A 253 -10.10 -7.13 -0.47
N GLU A 254 -11.23 -7.02 -1.15
CA GLU A 254 -12.39 -7.87 -0.86
C GLU A 254 -12.11 -9.29 -1.33
N ALA A 255 -12.29 -10.27 -0.44
CA ALA A 255 -12.26 -11.67 -0.80
C ALA A 255 -13.39 -11.90 -1.80
N TYR A 256 -13.05 -12.18 -3.06
CA TYR A 256 -14.01 -12.74 -3.99
C TYR A 256 -14.57 -14.02 -3.36
N SER A 257 -15.83 -13.98 -2.97
CA SER A 257 -16.59 -15.16 -2.59
C SER A 257 -17.20 -15.71 -3.87
N PRO A 258 -16.66 -16.80 -4.45
CA PRO A 258 -17.32 -17.42 -5.58
C PRO A 258 -18.78 -17.74 -5.19
N PRO A 259 -19.75 -17.55 -6.09
CA PRO A 259 -21.13 -17.93 -5.81
C PRO A 259 -21.16 -19.39 -5.38
N ALA A 260 -21.82 -19.68 -4.25
CA ALA A 260 -21.97 -21.04 -3.76
C ALA A 260 -22.59 -21.90 -4.87
N GLY A 261 -21.82 -22.88 -5.36
CA GLY A 261 -22.28 -23.88 -6.31
C GLY A 261 -23.31 -24.82 -5.71
#